data_AF-A5CC61-F1
#
_entry.id   AF-A5CC61-F1
#
_cell.length_a   1.000
_cell.length_b   1.000
_cell.length_c   1.000
_cell.angle_alpha   90.00
_cell.angle_beta   90.00
_cell.angle_gamma   90.00
#
_symmetry.space_group_name_H-M   'P 1'
#
loop_
_entity.id
_entity.type
_entity.pdbx_description
1 polymer ?
#
loop_
_entity_poly.entity_id
_entity_poly.type
_entity_poly.pdbx_seq_one_letter_code
_entity_poly.pdbx_strand_id
1 'polypeptide(L)'
;MNPEDIALVQEVVELIQNRQHLQARILVKTRGGFSDELAAASELCSRVSEELVSEFISFCENMENCKNSDRYAALFLNSDFPINEAQYCSRIAMDFSAQGRLNKQTANSVFGGMVVHPVISEILMHPQQNAANLLDILLDYVIKTNLRYQHKNDETRFEAAKMELCDHYLGLIGINADNTNDKESSKRISCVLKNSGDSRKLLNFDPSTAHTLMFRLLDRDCQESAELLFNSGLNLKYSQEHEWLTFLDAAITRNNTYFAKRLLQHGVDIVGQHYQENLSHEMRSLCNTHQFFKNTGYFKEHKSIPDQMLSDSLKISDFIVQDKSLRNACWPALKSSVDSSILISQMAYEFRCDPSLLSYFVELTQSELSKLQLQSAARSIDADNKECSSTTHRDKYTARKSSPSTTDRGL
;
A
#
# COMPACT_ATOMS: atom_id res chain seq x y z
N MET A 1 33.25 45.01 19.37
CA MET A 1 31.97 44.67 18.69
C MET A 1 31.67 45.65 17.58
N ASN A 2 31.21 45.14 16.44
CA ASN A 2 30.72 45.97 15.33
C ASN A 2 29.27 46.45 15.61
N PRO A 3 28.72 47.42 14.85
CA PRO A 3 27.36 47.93 15.06
C PRO A 3 26.25 46.87 14.95
N GLU A 4 26.45 45.84 14.13
CA GLU A 4 25.47 44.75 13.94
C GLU A 4 25.42 43.82 15.15
N ASP A 5 26.57 43.51 15.76
CA ASP A 5 26.67 42.74 17.00
C ASP A 5 26.02 43.50 18.17
N ILE A 6 26.16 44.83 18.21
CA ILE A 6 25.54 45.65 19.27
C ILE A 6 24.02 45.60 19.17
N ALA A 7 23.47 45.72 17.96
CA ALA A 7 22.03 45.60 17.72
C ALA A 7 21.53 44.18 18.05
N LEU A 8 22.28 43.15 17.64
CA LEU A 8 21.97 41.76 17.96
C LEU A 8 21.97 41.50 19.46
N VAL A 9 22.96 42.01 20.20
CA VAL A 9 22.99 41.90 21.67
C VAL A 9 21.77 42.58 22.29
N GLN A 10 21.35 43.75 21.81
CA GLN A 10 20.16 44.43 22.33
C GLN A 10 18.88 43.61 22.18
N GLU A 11 18.65 43.04 20.99
CA GLU A 11 17.49 42.17 20.74
C GLU A 11 17.56 40.88 21.59
N VAL A 12 18.75 40.30 21.73
CA VAL A 12 18.98 39.11 22.57
C VAL A 12 18.75 39.41 24.05
N VAL A 13 19.18 40.58 24.54
CA VAL A 13 18.95 41.04 25.92
C VAL A 13 17.46 41.12 26.23
N GLU A 14 16.67 41.73 25.35
CA GLU A 14 15.22 41.83 25.52
C GLU A 14 14.55 40.45 25.58
N LEU A 15 14.97 39.53 24.71
CA LEU A 15 14.48 38.16 24.70
C LEU A 15 14.89 37.39 25.97
N ILE A 16 16.12 37.56 26.47
CA ILE A 16 16.60 36.92 27.71
C ILE A 16 15.85 37.47 28.93
N GLN A 17 15.65 38.79 29.02
CA GLN A 17 14.89 39.43 30.11
C GLN A 17 13.45 38.91 30.17
N ASN A 18 12.85 38.63 29.01
CA ASN A 18 11.53 38.03 28.89
C ASN A 18 11.53 36.49 28.98
N ARG A 19 12.67 35.85 29.34
CA ARG A 19 12.85 34.39 29.43
C ARG A 19 12.58 33.63 28.12
N GLN A 20 12.68 34.29 26.98
CA GLN A 20 12.49 33.74 25.63
C GLN A 20 13.82 33.18 25.07
N HIS A 21 14.46 32.29 25.82
CA HIS A 21 15.82 31.81 25.55
C HIS A 21 15.97 31.07 24.20
N LEU A 22 14.93 30.38 23.73
CA LEU A 22 14.94 29.70 22.43
C LEU A 22 14.92 30.72 21.28
N GLN A 23 14.11 31.77 21.38
CA GLN A 23 14.04 32.85 20.41
C GLN A 23 15.36 33.62 20.36
N ALA A 24 15.95 33.90 21.52
CA ALA A 24 17.28 34.51 21.64
C ALA A 24 18.36 33.67 20.94
N ARG A 25 18.39 32.36 21.18
CA ARG A 25 19.35 31.45 20.53
C ARG A 25 19.14 31.35 19.01
N ILE A 26 17.89 31.27 18.55
CA ILE A 26 17.57 31.24 17.12
C ILE A 26 18.05 32.52 16.45
N LEU A 27 17.78 33.68 17.06
CA LEU A 27 18.18 34.98 16.55
C LEU A 27 19.71 35.06 16.36
N VAL A 28 20.48 34.68 17.39
CA VAL A 28 21.95 34.62 17.33
C VAL A 28 22.44 33.72 16.19
N LYS A 29 21.89 32.50 16.07
CA LYS A 29 22.29 31.56 15.00
C LYS A 29 21.91 32.06 13.61
N THR A 30 20.74 32.67 13.43
CA THR A 30 20.29 33.19 12.12
C THR A 30 21.09 34.39 11.63
N ARG A 31 21.74 35.12 12.53
CA ARG A 31 22.61 36.27 12.20
C ARG A 31 24.08 35.88 12.03
N GLY A 32 24.41 34.59 12.07
CA GLY A 32 25.77 34.09 11.88
C GLY A 32 26.63 34.12 13.13
N GLY A 33 26.04 34.29 14.31
CA GLY A 33 26.75 34.45 15.58
C GLY A 33 27.23 35.87 15.81
N PHE A 34 28.05 36.05 16.85
CA PHE A 34 28.73 37.32 17.11
C PHE A 34 30.11 37.31 16.45
N SER A 35 30.52 38.43 15.87
CA SER A 35 31.87 38.52 15.28
C SER A 35 32.99 38.48 16.34
N ASP A 36 32.65 38.82 17.58
CA ASP A 36 33.51 38.75 18.76
C ASP A 36 32.71 38.21 19.96
N GLU A 37 32.79 36.89 20.17
CA GLU A 37 32.00 36.18 21.19
C GLU A 37 32.33 36.61 22.62
N LEU A 38 33.59 36.95 22.91
CA LEU A 38 34.03 37.38 24.25
C LEU A 38 33.48 38.77 24.58
N ALA A 39 33.53 39.70 23.62
CA ALA A 39 32.96 41.02 23.80
C ALA A 39 31.42 40.96 23.93
N ALA A 40 30.76 40.12 23.14
CA ALA A 40 29.31 39.93 23.22
C ALA A 40 28.87 39.30 24.55
N ALA A 41 29.61 38.31 25.07
CA ALA A 41 29.34 37.72 26.38
C ALA A 41 29.51 38.74 27.51
N SER A 42 30.57 39.56 27.45
CA SER A 42 30.79 40.64 28.42
C SER A 42 29.67 41.69 28.37
N GLU A 43 29.16 42.01 27.18
CA GLU A 43 28.07 42.98 27.01
C GLU A 43 26.70 42.42 27.43
N LEU A 44 26.47 41.12 27.26
CA LEU A 44 25.28 40.45 27.80
C LEU A 44 25.29 40.48 29.34
N CYS A 45 26.44 40.19 29.96
CA CYS A 45 26.60 40.22 31.42
C CYS A 45 26.49 41.64 32.00
N SER A 46 26.77 42.69 31.20
CA SER A 46 26.62 44.08 31.65
C SER A 46 25.18 44.60 31.61
N ARG A 47 24.31 43.99 30.79
CA ARG A 47 22.93 44.45 30.53
C ARG A 47 21.84 43.58 31.15
N VAL A 48 22.18 42.37 31.54
CA VAL A 48 21.28 41.39 32.13
C VAL A 48 21.95 40.84 33.38
N SER A 49 21.16 40.54 34.42
CA SER A 49 21.69 39.91 35.63
C SER A 49 22.50 38.66 35.29
N GLU A 50 23.63 38.48 35.95
CA GLU A 50 24.52 37.32 35.79
C GLU A 50 23.77 35.99 35.90
N GLU A 51 22.75 35.92 36.78
CA GLU A 51 21.84 34.76 36.90
C GLU A 51 21.12 34.44 35.58
N LEU A 52 20.36 35.38 35.00
CA LEU A 52 19.65 35.18 33.72
C LEU A 52 20.59 34.92 32.53
N VAL A 53 21.79 35.51 32.51
CA VAL A 53 22.79 35.22 31.48
C VAL A 53 23.34 33.82 31.63
N SER A 54 23.66 33.41 32.86
CA SER A 54 24.05 32.03 33.18
C SER A 54 22.92 31.05 32.83
N GLU A 55 21.65 31.40 33.09
CA GLU A 55 20.50 30.62 32.67
C GLU A 55 20.42 30.45 31.14
N PHE A 56 20.66 31.53 30.38
CA PHE A 56 20.65 31.50 28.91
C PHE A 56 21.85 30.74 28.32
N ILE A 57 23.06 30.92 28.85
CA ILE A 57 24.26 30.19 28.44
C ILE A 57 24.06 28.70 28.72
N SER A 58 23.63 28.38 29.95
CA SER A 58 23.27 27.03 30.34
C SER A 58 22.19 26.45 29.41
N PHE A 59 21.13 27.21 29.08
CA PHE A 59 20.13 26.78 28.10
C PHE A 59 20.74 26.47 26.72
N CYS A 60 21.64 27.31 26.22
CA CYS A 60 22.32 27.14 24.93
C CYS A 60 23.23 25.90 24.89
N GLU A 61 24.01 25.68 25.95
CA GLU A 61 24.90 24.53 26.13
C GLU A 61 24.12 23.22 26.32
N ASN A 62 23.01 23.28 27.08
CA ASN A 62 22.17 22.13 27.38
C ASN A 62 21.32 21.71 26.17
N MET A 63 20.92 22.61 25.28
CA MET A 63 20.21 22.26 24.04
C MET A 63 21.06 21.43 23.05
N GLU A 64 22.40 21.41 23.19
CA GLU A 64 23.28 20.56 22.38
C GLU A 64 23.55 19.19 23.04
N ASN A 65 23.20 19.02 24.32
CA ASN A 65 23.37 17.80 25.12
C ASN A 65 22.16 17.50 26.03
N CYS A 66 20.94 17.68 25.52
CA CYS A 66 19.73 17.83 26.34
C CYS A 66 19.50 16.71 27.36
N LYS A 67 19.88 15.46 27.07
CA LYS A 67 19.66 14.32 27.96
C LYS A 67 20.58 14.25 29.19
N ASN A 68 21.73 14.94 29.18
CA ASN A 68 22.75 14.87 30.22
C ASN A 68 22.88 16.18 31.04
N SER A 69 21.95 17.12 30.85
CA SER A 69 21.94 18.39 31.57
C SER A 69 21.29 18.28 32.94
N ASP A 70 21.92 18.86 33.96
CA ASP A 70 21.33 19.03 35.30
C ASP A 70 19.99 19.80 35.26
N ARG A 71 19.78 20.66 34.25
CA ARG A 71 18.54 21.44 34.06
C ARG A 71 17.43 20.65 33.35
N TYR A 72 17.77 19.69 32.48
CA TYR A 72 16.80 18.71 31.96
C TYR A 72 16.33 17.78 33.08
N ALA A 73 17.26 17.33 33.93
CA ALA A 73 16.92 16.60 35.14
C ALA A 73 16.06 17.45 36.09
N ALA A 74 16.38 18.73 36.27
CA ALA A 74 15.53 19.65 37.05
C ALA A 74 14.12 19.78 36.45
N LEU A 75 13.98 20.00 35.13
CA LEU A 75 12.68 20.25 34.47
C LEU A 75 11.78 19.02 34.37
N PHE A 76 12.34 17.82 34.15
CA PHE A 76 11.55 16.62 33.85
C PHE A 76 11.74 15.45 34.83
N LEU A 77 12.82 15.42 35.61
CA LEU A 77 13.12 14.34 36.56
C LEU A 77 12.95 14.75 38.03
N ASN A 78 13.13 16.03 38.37
CA ASN A 78 13.26 16.52 39.75
C ASN A 78 12.33 17.71 40.13
N SER A 79 11.37 18.15 39.31
CA SER A 79 10.51 19.31 39.64
C SER A 79 9.00 19.09 39.52
N ASP A 80 8.28 19.96 40.25
CA ASP A 80 6.83 20.23 40.24
C ASP A 80 6.31 20.84 38.90
N PHE A 81 7.00 20.60 37.79
CA PHE A 81 6.58 21.10 36.48
C PHE A 81 5.33 20.32 36.01
N PRO A 82 4.19 20.99 35.74
CA PRO A 82 2.91 20.30 35.54
C PRO A 82 2.78 19.58 34.18
N ILE A 83 3.84 19.59 33.36
CA ILE A 83 3.81 19.13 31.97
C ILE A 83 4.99 18.18 31.74
N ASN A 84 4.69 16.94 31.35
CA ASN A 84 5.74 15.96 31.03
C ASN A 84 6.41 16.26 29.68
N GLU A 85 7.59 15.67 29.42
CA GLU A 85 8.38 15.91 28.19
C GLU A 85 7.56 15.69 26.91
N ALA A 86 6.69 14.69 26.90
CA ALA A 86 5.81 14.38 25.77
C ALA A 86 4.84 15.54 25.46
N GLN A 87 4.18 16.08 26.48
CA GLN A 87 3.26 17.21 26.34
C GLN A 87 3.99 18.48 25.92
N TYR A 88 5.21 18.70 26.44
CA TYR A 88 6.06 19.82 26.03
C TYR A 88 6.47 19.71 24.55
N CYS A 89 6.93 18.54 24.12
CA CYS A 89 7.28 18.27 22.72
C CYS A 89 6.08 18.44 21.79
N SER A 90 4.90 17.95 22.21
CA SER A 90 3.66 18.07 21.43
C SER A 90 3.29 19.54 21.22
N ARG A 91 3.34 20.35 22.28
CA ARG A 91 3.07 21.79 22.21
C ARG A 91 4.02 22.52 21.27
N ILE A 92 5.33 22.28 21.39
CA ILE A 92 6.33 22.92 20.53
C ILE A 92 6.17 22.50 19.07
N ALA A 93 5.92 21.21 18.81
CA ALA A 93 5.69 20.70 17.47
C ALA A 93 4.51 21.41 16.81
N MET A 94 3.39 21.56 17.52
CA MET A 94 2.21 22.26 17.03
C MET A 94 2.45 23.76 16.83
N ASP A 95 3.03 24.44 17.82
CA ASP A 95 3.27 25.90 17.78
C ASP A 95 4.21 26.28 16.62
N PHE A 96 5.35 25.58 16.47
CA PHE A 96 6.30 25.87 15.41
C PHE A 96 5.78 25.44 14.03
N SER A 97 5.00 24.36 13.95
CA SER A 97 4.34 23.96 12.71
C SER A 97 3.31 24.99 12.26
N ALA A 98 2.46 25.49 13.17
CA ALA A 98 1.45 26.51 12.87
C ALA A 98 2.07 27.82 12.40
N GLN A 99 3.27 28.16 12.89
CA GLN A 99 4.03 29.33 12.46
C GLN A 99 4.81 29.11 11.14
N GLY A 100 4.79 27.91 10.55
CA GLY A 100 5.59 27.57 9.38
C GLY A 100 7.10 27.54 9.65
N ARG A 101 7.50 27.44 10.92
CA ARG A 101 8.90 27.47 11.38
C ARG A 101 9.47 26.09 11.66
N LEU A 102 8.65 25.04 11.55
CA LEU A 102 9.07 23.65 11.67
C LEU A 102 9.15 22.98 10.29
N ASN A 103 10.33 22.47 9.96
CA ASN A 103 10.61 21.67 8.78
C ASN A 103 11.79 20.71 9.07
N LYS A 104 12.11 19.82 8.13
CA LYS A 104 13.18 18.82 8.30
C LYS A 104 14.56 19.43 8.64
N GLN A 105 14.86 20.65 8.18
CA GLN A 105 16.12 21.33 8.45
C GLN A 105 16.15 21.99 9.84
N THR A 106 15.01 22.49 10.30
CA THR A 106 14.88 23.22 11.57
C THR A 106 14.54 22.31 12.75
N ALA A 107 14.05 21.09 12.50
CA ALA A 107 13.63 20.13 13.52
C ALA A 107 14.73 19.86 14.58
N ASN A 108 16.00 19.73 14.16
CA ASN A 108 17.12 19.57 15.09
C ASN A 108 17.30 20.76 16.03
N SER A 109 17.16 21.98 15.52
CA SER A 109 17.26 23.20 16.32
C SER A 109 16.08 23.37 17.27
N VAL A 110 14.89 22.93 16.86
CA VAL A 110 13.65 23.02 17.64
C VAL A 110 13.60 21.98 18.76
N PHE A 111 13.93 20.72 18.45
CA PHE A 111 13.79 19.62 19.41
C PHE A 111 15.06 19.30 20.20
N GLY A 112 16.26 19.69 19.75
CA GLY A 112 17.48 19.61 20.57
C GLY A 112 17.86 18.21 21.08
N GLY A 113 17.35 17.14 20.47
CA GLY A 113 17.59 15.75 20.89
C GLY A 113 16.45 15.14 21.72
N MET A 114 15.40 15.91 22.03
CA MET A 114 14.20 15.41 22.72
C MET A 114 13.54 14.25 21.96
N VAL A 115 12.88 13.36 22.69
CA VAL A 115 12.21 12.19 22.10
C VAL A 115 10.83 12.59 21.59
N VAL A 116 10.65 12.58 20.26
CA VAL A 116 9.37 12.98 19.63
C VAL A 116 8.39 11.82 19.42
N HIS A 117 8.78 10.59 19.79
CA HIS A 117 7.94 9.39 19.62
C HIS A 117 6.53 9.53 20.23
N PRO A 118 6.34 10.11 21.42
CA PRO A 118 4.99 10.33 21.98
C PRO A 118 4.12 11.25 21.11
N VAL A 119 4.71 12.30 20.52
CA VAL A 119 4.00 13.25 19.64
C VAL A 119 3.56 12.57 18.36
N ILE A 120 4.43 11.74 17.77
CA ILE A 120 4.08 10.94 16.58
C ILE A 120 2.90 10.02 16.91
N SER A 121 2.96 9.32 18.04
CA SER A 121 1.89 8.40 18.46
C SER A 121 0.56 9.14 18.65
N GLU A 122 0.59 10.34 19.25
CA GLU A 122 -0.59 11.18 19.39
C GLU A 122 -1.19 11.58 18.03
N ILE A 123 -0.37 12.00 17.08
CA ILE A 123 -0.81 12.33 15.71
C ILE A 123 -1.45 11.12 15.04
N LEU A 124 -0.81 9.95 15.12
CA LEU A 124 -1.31 8.72 14.49
C LEU A 124 -2.63 8.26 15.11
N MET A 125 -2.82 8.47 16.42
CA MET A 125 -4.05 8.11 17.13
C MET A 125 -5.23 9.08 16.89
N HIS A 126 -4.97 10.28 16.38
CA HIS A 126 -6.01 11.29 16.12
C HIS A 126 -6.14 11.62 14.62
N PRO A 127 -6.93 10.84 13.84
CA PRO A 127 -7.05 10.96 12.38
C PRO A 127 -7.64 12.27 11.87
N GLN A 128 -8.32 13.05 12.72
CA GLN A 128 -9.02 14.28 12.31
C GLN A 128 -8.09 15.48 12.08
N GLN A 129 -6.81 15.37 12.45
CA GLN A 129 -5.83 16.42 12.23
C GLN A 129 -5.11 16.15 10.90
N ASN A 130 -5.24 17.05 9.92
CA ASN A 130 -4.47 17.05 8.66
C ASN A 130 -3.00 17.35 8.96
N ALA A 131 -2.31 16.35 9.52
CA ALA A 131 -1.01 16.47 10.16
C ALA A 131 0.07 15.67 9.43
N ALA A 132 -0.21 15.16 8.22
CA ALA A 132 0.76 14.39 7.42
C ALA A 132 2.11 15.10 7.22
N ASN A 133 2.10 16.43 7.01
CA ASN A 133 3.35 17.21 6.89
C ASN A 133 4.15 17.23 8.20
N LEU A 134 3.46 17.45 9.32
CA LEU A 134 4.08 17.43 10.64
C LEU A 134 4.63 16.03 10.94
N LEU A 135 3.86 14.98 10.64
CA LEU A 135 4.27 13.59 10.77
C LEU A 135 5.53 13.29 9.95
N ASP A 136 5.62 13.71 8.69
CA ASP A 136 6.81 13.51 7.86
C ASP A 136 8.06 14.21 8.44
N ILE A 137 7.90 15.39 9.03
CA ILE A 137 9.00 16.09 9.70
C ILE A 137 9.45 15.34 10.96
N LEU A 138 8.50 14.91 11.79
CA LEU A 138 8.80 14.21 13.04
C LEU A 138 9.37 12.81 12.79
N LEU A 139 8.90 12.09 11.78
CA LEU A 139 9.46 10.79 11.36
C LEU A 139 10.90 10.94 10.87
N ASP A 140 11.19 11.95 10.04
CA ASP A 140 12.55 12.23 9.59
C ASP A 140 13.48 12.50 10.77
N TYR A 141 13.02 13.32 11.72
CA TYR A 141 13.75 13.67 12.93
C TYR A 141 13.98 12.47 13.85
N VAL A 142 12.95 11.68 14.17
CA VAL A 142 13.09 10.55 15.10
C VAL A 142 14.05 9.51 14.54
N ILE A 143 14.03 9.25 13.24
CA ILE A 143 14.91 8.27 12.59
C ILE A 143 16.35 8.81 12.52
N LYS A 144 16.54 10.03 12.00
CA LYS A 144 17.90 10.57 11.76
C LYS A 144 18.60 11.06 13.02
N THR A 145 17.85 11.42 14.06
CA THR A 145 18.41 12.01 15.28
C THR A 145 18.25 11.07 16.46
N ASN A 146 17.02 10.78 16.90
CA ASN A 146 16.83 9.98 18.12
C ASN A 146 17.35 8.54 17.94
N LEU A 147 16.94 7.86 16.87
CA LEU A 147 17.30 6.46 16.61
C LEU A 147 18.76 6.30 16.21
N ARG A 148 19.26 7.19 15.34
CA ARG A 148 20.67 7.20 14.91
C ARG A 148 21.64 7.41 16.08
N TYR A 149 21.25 8.23 17.05
CA TYR A 149 22.03 8.42 18.27
C TYR A 149 22.07 7.16 19.13
N GLN A 150 20.93 6.48 19.29
CA GLN A 150 20.84 5.24 20.09
C GLN A 150 21.69 4.09 19.52
N HIS A 151 21.76 3.96 18.20
CA HIS A 151 22.51 2.91 17.50
C HIS A 151 23.77 3.45 16.81
N LYS A 152 24.41 4.43 17.43
CA LYS A 152 25.64 5.05 16.89
C LYS A 152 26.69 3.97 16.64
N ASN A 153 27.20 3.92 15.40
CA ASN A 153 28.19 2.96 14.89
C ASN A 153 27.71 1.51 14.66
N ASP A 154 26.39 1.23 14.74
CA ASP A 154 25.83 -0.07 14.39
C ASP A 154 24.71 0.08 13.35
N GLU A 155 25.10 0.04 12.08
CA GLU A 155 24.17 0.23 10.95
C GLU A 155 23.11 -0.89 10.89
N THR A 156 23.47 -2.12 11.24
CA THR A 156 22.56 -3.25 11.18
C THR A 156 21.47 -3.14 12.24
N ARG A 157 21.82 -2.79 13.48
CA ARG A 157 20.83 -2.54 14.54
C ARG A 157 20.00 -1.29 14.27
N PHE A 158 20.61 -0.24 13.71
CA PHE A 158 19.88 0.95 13.28
C PHE A 158 18.79 0.61 12.25
N GLU A 159 19.14 -0.14 11.21
CA GLU A 159 18.19 -0.52 10.17
C GLU A 159 17.07 -1.43 10.70
N ALA A 160 17.37 -2.36 11.60
CA ALA A 160 16.36 -3.20 12.25
C ALA A 160 15.40 -2.37 13.11
N ALA A 161 15.93 -1.51 14.00
CA ALA A 161 15.12 -0.67 14.87
C ALA A 161 14.27 0.36 14.09
N LYS A 162 14.76 0.81 12.93
CA LYS A 162 14.00 1.68 12.01
C LYS A 162 12.79 0.93 11.43
N MET A 163 12.99 -0.31 11.01
CA MET A 163 11.90 -1.14 10.49
C MET A 163 10.87 -1.46 11.59
N GLU A 164 11.32 -1.82 12.79
CA GLU A 164 10.43 -2.03 13.95
C GLU A 164 9.60 -0.78 14.29
N LEU A 165 10.24 0.39 14.29
CA LEU A 165 9.56 1.66 14.56
C LEU A 165 8.49 1.97 13.49
N CYS A 166 8.84 1.82 12.21
CA CYS A 166 7.91 2.04 11.11
C CYS A 166 6.76 1.02 11.12
N ASP A 167 7.04 -0.24 11.41
CA ASP A 167 6.04 -1.30 11.51
C ASP A 167 5.03 -1.01 12.62
N HIS A 168 5.54 -0.63 13.80
CA HIS A 168 4.71 -0.19 14.92
C HIS A 168 3.75 0.95 14.52
N TYR A 169 4.24 1.95 13.78
CA TYR A 169 3.42 3.07 13.32
C TYR A 169 2.36 2.67 12.27
N LEU A 170 2.67 1.72 11.38
CA LEU A 170 1.65 1.13 10.50
C LEU A 170 0.54 0.46 11.32
N GLY A 171 0.92 -0.27 12.38
CA GLY A 171 -0.02 -0.88 13.33
C GLY A 171 -0.96 0.15 13.99
N LEU A 172 -0.40 1.27 14.47
CA LEU A 172 -1.19 2.35 15.08
C LEU A 172 -2.18 3.00 14.11
N ILE A 173 -1.77 3.26 12.87
CA ILE A 173 -2.67 3.80 11.84
C ILE A 173 -3.87 2.86 11.64
N GLY A 174 -3.60 1.55 11.56
CA GLY A 174 -4.65 0.55 11.37
C GLY A 174 -5.67 0.47 12.50
N ILE A 175 -5.38 0.95 13.71
CA ILE A 175 -6.36 0.96 14.82
C ILE A 175 -7.51 1.93 14.52
N ASN A 176 -7.19 3.09 13.92
CA ASN A 176 -8.12 4.21 13.76
C ASN A 176 -8.52 4.49 12.31
N ALA A 177 -7.91 3.83 11.32
CA ALA A 177 -8.28 4.00 9.92
C ALA A 177 -9.74 3.59 9.68
N ASP A 178 -10.52 4.42 9.01
CA ASP A 178 -11.90 4.12 8.58
C ASP A 178 -12.23 4.87 7.27
N ASN A 179 -13.40 4.60 6.69
CA ASN A 179 -13.83 5.25 5.45
C ASN A 179 -13.98 6.78 5.55
N THR A 180 -14.18 7.35 6.74
CA THR A 180 -14.32 8.80 6.92
C THR A 180 -12.98 9.52 6.89
N ASN A 181 -11.89 8.80 7.21
CA ASN A 181 -10.53 9.34 7.28
C ASN A 181 -9.55 8.69 6.30
N ASP A 182 -10.01 7.86 5.37
CA ASP A 182 -9.18 7.05 4.46
C ASP A 182 -8.10 7.88 3.75
N LYS A 183 -8.45 9.04 3.21
CA LYS A 183 -7.48 9.94 2.55
C LYS A 183 -6.35 10.39 3.48
N GLU A 184 -6.65 10.65 4.75
CA GLU A 184 -5.64 11.04 5.73
C GLU A 184 -4.83 9.83 6.19
N SER A 185 -5.48 8.67 6.39
CA SER A 185 -4.82 7.39 6.66
C SER A 185 -3.83 7.01 5.55
N SER A 186 -4.23 7.15 4.28
CA SER A 186 -3.41 6.95 3.08
C SER A 186 -2.15 7.82 3.12
N LYS A 187 -2.28 9.13 3.40
CA LYS A 187 -1.12 10.01 3.56
C LYS A 187 -0.19 9.57 4.69
N ARG A 188 -0.73 9.16 5.84
CA ARG A 188 0.06 8.73 7.00
C ARG A 188 0.82 7.44 6.71
N ILE A 189 0.16 6.47 6.08
CA ILE A 189 0.79 5.23 5.59
C ILE A 189 1.92 5.59 4.62
N SER A 190 1.66 6.49 3.66
CA SER A 190 2.66 6.96 2.70
C SER A 190 3.87 7.62 3.39
N CYS A 191 3.65 8.45 4.41
CA CYS A 191 4.72 9.03 5.22
C CYS A 191 5.59 7.95 5.88
N VAL A 192 4.97 6.94 6.51
CA VAL A 192 5.70 5.85 7.18
C VAL A 192 6.49 5.02 6.17
N LEU A 193 5.86 4.61 5.06
CA LEU A 193 6.50 3.85 3.99
C LEU A 193 7.72 4.60 3.42
N LYS A 194 7.57 5.90 3.12
CA LYS A 194 8.65 6.73 2.60
C LYS A 194 9.81 6.86 3.59
N ASN A 195 9.53 7.08 4.87
CA ASN A 195 10.57 7.25 5.90
C ASN A 195 11.27 5.93 6.28
N SER A 196 10.67 4.78 5.96
CA SER A 196 11.34 3.47 6.10
C SER A 196 12.53 3.30 5.14
N GLY A 197 12.51 4.00 4.00
CA GLY A 197 13.51 3.91 2.93
C GLY A 197 13.29 2.74 1.96
N ASP A 198 12.65 1.66 2.39
CA ASP A 198 12.26 0.52 1.53
C ASP A 198 10.90 -0.02 1.97
N SER A 199 9.84 0.47 1.31
CA SER A 199 8.45 0.10 1.60
C SER A 199 8.21 -1.41 1.47
N ARG A 200 8.84 -2.06 0.49
CA ARG A 200 8.64 -3.50 0.26
C ARG A 200 9.30 -4.30 1.38
N LYS A 201 10.51 -3.90 1.81
CA LYS A 201 11.17 -4.53 2.96
C LYS A 201 10.35 -4.33 4.24
N LEU A 202 9.81 -3.14 4.47
CA LEU A 202 8.96 -2.85 5.62
C LEU A 202 7.68 -3.71 5.64
N LEU A 203 6.93 -3.75 4.53
CA LEU A 203 5.67 -4.51 4.47
C LEU A 203 5.84 -6.02 4.58
N ASN A 204 7.08 -6.51 4.46
CA ASN A 204 7.44 -7.91 4.64
C ASN A 204 8.36 -8.14 5.86
N PHE A 205 8.56 -7.11 6.71
CA PHE A 205 9.37 -7.20 7.93
C PHE A 205 8.65 -7.99 9.00
N ASP A 206 7.45 -7.55 9.38
CA ASP A 206 6.47 -8.33 10.14
C ASP A 206 5.20 -8.47 9.30
N PRO A 207 5.06 -9.60 8.58
CA PRO A 207 3.86 -9.85 7.78
C PRO A 207 2.57 -9.76 8.60
N SER A 208 2.58 -10.08 9.89
CA SER A 208 1.36 -10.07 10.72
C SER A 208 0.79 -8.65 10.88
N THR A 209 1.64 -7.65 11.12
CA THR A 209 1.23 -6.24 11.23
C THR A 209 0.66 -5.73 9.92
N ALA A 210 1.41 -5.92 8.81
CA ALA A 210 0.99 -5.45 7.49
C ALA A 210 -0.31 -6.13 7.03
N HIS A 211 -0.48 -7.42 7.34
CA HIS A 211 -1.73 -8.14 7.05
C HIS A 211 -2.89 -7.64 7.89
N THR A 212 -2.69 -7.49 9.20
CA THR A 212 -3.73 -6.97 10.09
C THR A 212 -4.19 -5.58 9.67
N LEU A 213 -3.24 -4.71 9.30
CA LEU A 213 -3.55 -3.40 8.74
C LEU A 213 -4.41 -3.54 7.48
N MET A 214 -3.97 -4.33 6.50
CA MET A 214 -4.70 -4.54 5.25
C MET A 214 -6.12 -5.08 5.48
N PHE A 215 -6.29 -6.06 6.37
CA PHE A 215 -7.62 -6.58 6.73
C PHE A 215 -8.52 -5.49 7.29
N ARG A 216 -8.01 -4.66 8.20
CA ARG A 216 -8.80 -3.56 8.79
C ARG A 216 -9.19 -2.52 7.75
N LEU A 217 -8.30 -2.20 6.81
CA LEU A 217 -8.59 -1.26 5.72
C LEU A 217 -9.70 -1.80 4.81
N LEU A 218 -9.65 -3.08 4.45
CA LEU A 218 -10.72 -3.71 3.66
C LEU A 218 -12.04 -3.80 4.44
N ASP A 219 -11.96 -4.15 5.73
CA ASP A 219 -13.11 -4.29 6.61
C ASP A 219 -13.89 -2.98 6.80
N ARG A 220 -13.15 -1.86 6.80
CA ARG A 220 -13.66 -0.50 7.03
C ARG A 220 -13.81 0.32 5.75
N ASP A 221 -13.70 -0.31 4.58
CA ASP A 221 -13.84 0.32 3.26
C ASP A 221 -12.88 1.50 3.01
N CYS A 222 -11.64 1.38 3.50
CA CYS A 222 -10.54 2.33 3.26
C CYS A 222 -9.84 2.01 1.94
N GLN A 223 -10.49 2.33 0.82
CA GLN A 223 -10.03 1.95 -0.53
C GLN A 223 -8.69 2.57 -0.92
N GLU A 224 -8.47 3.86 -0.66
CA GLU A 224 -7.24 4.57 -1.02
C GLU A 224 -6.04 4.00 -0.25
N SER A 225 -6.21 3.79 1.05
CA SER A 225 -5.18 3.21 1.91
C SER A 225 -4.87 1.74 1.54
N ALA A 226 -5.89 0.93 1.25
CA ALA A 226 -5.69 -0.46 0.83
C ALA A 226 -4.96 -0.55 -0.51
N GLU A 227 -5.33 0.32 -1.46
CA GLU A 227 -4.70 0.43 -2.77
C GLU A 227 -3.23 0.89 -2.65
N LEU A 228 -2.93 1.80 -1.72
CA LEU A 228 -1.56 2.20 -1.42
C LEU A 228 -0.70 1.02 -0.94
N LEU A 229 -1.19 0.21 0.00
CA LEU A 229 -0.44 -0.97 0.49
C LEU A 229 -0.23 -2.02 -0.60
N PHE A 230 -1.27 -2.27 -1.39
CA PHE A 230 -1.21 -3.19 -2.53
C PHE A 230 -0.11 -2.77 -3.52
N ASN A 231 -0.11 -1.51 -3.93
CA ASN A 231 0.89 -0.98 -4.86
C ASN A 231 2.30 -0.86 -4.26
N SER A 232 2.41 -0.84 -2.93
CA SER A 232 3.68 -0.75 -2.21
C SER A 232 4.41 -2.09 -2.04
N GLY A 233 3.84 -3.19 -2.55
CA GLY A 233 4.49 -4.51 -2.56
C GLY A 233 4.17 -5.39 -1.35
N LEU A 234 3.00 -5.19 -0.73
CA LEU A 234 2.45 -6.11 0.27
C LEU A 234 2.37 -7.54 -0.30
N ASN A 235 2.83 -8.55 0.45
CA ASN A 235 2.65 -9.95 0.06
C ASN A 235 1.19 -10.37 0.23
N LEU A 236 0.45 -10.48 -0.88
CA LEU A 236 -0.98 -10.79 -0.88
C LEU A 236 -1.33 -12.25 -0.53
N LYS A 237 -0.34 -13.16 -0.52
CA LYS A 237 -0.56 -14.61 -0.37
C LYS A 237 -0.20 -15.18 1.00
N TYR A 238 0.38 -14.38 1.89
CA TYR A 238 0.83 -14.87 3.19
C TYR A 238 -0.33 -15.38 4.08
N SER A 239 -1.53 -14.80 3.98
CA SER A 239 -2.73 -15.36 4.65
C SER A 239 -3.08 -16.79 4.21
N GLN A 240 -2.80 -17.16 2.96
CA GLN A 240 -3.08 -18.50 2.42
C GLN A 240 -2.13 -19.56 3.01
N GLU A 241 -0.90 -19.16 3.34
CA GLU A 241 0.11 -20.04 3.92
C GLU A 241 -0.21 -20.44 5.37
N HIS A 242 -1.14 -19.73 6.02
CA HIS A 242 -1.50 -19.87 7.42
C HIS A 242 -2.97 -20.25 7.66
N GLU A 243 -3.70 -20.68 6.62
CA GLU A 243 -5.12 -21.06 6.68
C GLU A 243 -6.04 -19.97 7.26
N TRP A 244 -5.63 -18.70 7.15
CA TRP A 244 -6.46 -17.57 7.54
C TRP A 244 -7.40 -17.20 6.39
N LEU A 245 -8.47 -16.47 6.70
CA LEU A 245 -9.24 -15.79 5.67
C LEU A 245 -8.28 -14.96 4.81
N THR A 246 -8.46 -14.97 3.50
CA THR A 246 -7.60 -14.19 2.60
C THR A 246 -8.10 -12.76 2.48
N PHE A 247 -7.28 -11.87 1.90
CA PHE A 247 -7.75 -10.53 1.56
C PHE A 247 -8.93 -10.57 0.59
N LEU A 248 -9.01 -11.58 -0.28
CA LEU A 248 -10.13 -11.74 -1.20
C LEU A 248 -11.39 -12.16 -0.43
N ASP A 249 -11.28 -13.03 0.58
CA ASP A 249 -12.39 -13.36 1.48
C ASP A 249 -12.93 -12.11 2.20
N ALA A 250 -12.04 -11.24 2.69
CA ALA A 250 -12.44 -9.99 3.33
C ALA A 250 -13.16 -9.04 2.36
N ALA A 251 -12.63 -8.86 1.16
CA ALA A 251 -13.25 -8.04 0.12
C ALA A 251 -14.62 -8.59 -0.31
N ILE A 252 -14.77 -9.92 -0.41
CA ILE A 252 -16.05 -10.57 -0.72
C ILE A 252 -17.07 -10.34 0.39
N THR A 253 -16.67 -10.55 1.65
CA THR A 253 -17.55 -10.39 2.83
C THR A 253 -18.13 -8.98 2.92
N ARG A 254 -17.34 -7.97 2.54
CA ARG A 254 -17.74 -6.56 2.52
C ARG A 254 -18.37 -6.11 1.20
N ASN A 255 -18.53 -7.01 0.23
CA ASN A 255 -19.01 -6.73 -1.12
C ASN A 255 -18.22 -5.58 -1.80
N ASN A 256 -16.92 -5.46 -1.50
CA ASN A 256 -16.02 -4.50 -2.14
C ASN A 256 -15.56 -5.07 -3.49
N THR A 257 -16.39 -4.89 -4.51
CA THR A 257 -16.16 -5.48 -5.85
C THR A 257 -14.93 -4.91 -6.53
N TYR A 258 -14.63 -3.62 -6.35
CA TYR A 258 -13.42 -2.98 -6.88
C TYR A 258 -12.16 -3.71 -6.41
N PHE A 259 -12.00 -3.86 -5.10
CA PHE A 259 -10.79 -4.44 -4.54
C PHE A 259 -10.73 -5.96 -4.72
N ALA A 260 -11.87 -6.64 -4.67
CA ALA A 260 -11.97 -8.07 -4.99
C ALA A 260 -11.47 -8.37 -6.42
N LYS A 261 -11.77 -7.51 -7.41
CA LYS A 261 -11.28 -7.68 -8.78
C LYS A 261 -9.75 -7.62 -8.82
N ARG A 262 -9.16 -6.62 -8.15
CA ARG A 262 -7.70 -6.45 -8.05
C ARG A 262 -7.03 -7.66 -7.41
N LEU A 263 -7.59 -8.19 -6.33
CA LEU A 263 -7.05 -9.37 -5.65
C LEU A 263 -7.17 -10.65 -6.50
N LEU A 264 -8.31 -10.85 -7.15
CA LEU A 264 -8.52 -11.95 -8.10
C LEU A 264 -7.49 -11.90 -9.24
N GLN A 265 -7.23 -10.71 -9.81
CA GLN A 265 -6.23 -10.55 -10.88
C GLN A 265 -4.86 -11.11 -10.49
N HIS A 266 -4.49 -11.02 -9.21
CA HIS A 266 -3.20 -11.50 -8.70
C HIS A 266 -3.25 -12.93 -8.15
N GLY A 267 -4.36 -13.66 -8.38
CA GLY A 267 -4.53 -15.03 -7.95
C GLY A 267 -4.50 -15.19 -6.44
N VAL A 268 -5.09 -14.24 -5.72
CA VAL A 268 -5.39 -14.41 -4.29
C VAL A 268 -6.55 -15.39 -4.19
N ASP A 269 -6.35 -16.47 -3.42
CA ASP A 269 -7.34 -17.53 -3.26
C ASP A 269 -8.54 -17.08 -2.42
N ILE A 270 -9.66 -17.77 -2.62
CA ILE A 270 -10.83 -17.76 -1.72
C ILE A 270 -10.74 -19.02 -0.87
N VAL A 271 -10.70 -18.87 0.46
CA VAL A 271 -10.66 -20.00 1.42
C VAL A 271 -11.96 -20.07 2.23
N GLY A 272 -12.61 -18.92 2.46
CA GLY A 272 -13.86 -18.83 3.18
C GLY A 272 -15.06 -19.43 2.43
N GLN A 273 -16.06 -19.89 3.18
CA GLN A 273 -17.36 -20.25 2.63
C GLN A 273 -18.24 -19.01 2.56
N HIS A 274 -18.50 -18.53 1.34
CA HIS A 274 -19.37 -17.38 1.09
C HIS A 274 -20.73 -17.85 0.58
N TYR A 275 -21.79 -17.58 1.33
CA TYR A 275 -23.15 -17.92 0.92
C TYR A 275 -23.59 -17.02 -0.25
N GLN A 276 -23.78 -17.63 -1.43
CA GLN A 276 -24.06 -16.93 -2.69
C GLN A 276 -25.32 -16.05 -2.64
N GLU A 277 -26.28 -16.36 -1.76
CA GLU A 277 -27.57 -15.66 -1.64
C GLU A 277 -27.41 -14.21 -1.14
N ASN A 278 -26.35 -13.91 -0.39
CA ASN A 278 -26.10 -12.56 0.15
C ASN A 278 -25.14 -11.73 -0.73
N LEU A 279 -24.60 -12.32 -1.79
CA LEU A 279 -23.65 -11.65 -2.67
C LEU A 279 -24.38 -10.90 -3.78
N SER A 280 -23.88 -9.69 -4.08
CA SER A 280 -24.31 -8.96 -5.27
C SER A 280 -24.10 -9.79 -6.54
N HIS A 281 -24.86 -9.49 -7.59
CA HIS A 281 -24.69 -10.16 -8.88
C HIS A 281 -23.25 -10.08 -9.38
N GLU A 282 -22.65 -8.89 -9.31
CA GLU A 282 -21.26 -8.65 -9.70
C GLU A 282 -20.27 -9.51 -8.90
N MET A 283 -20.46 -9.63 -7.57
CA MET A 283 -19.59 -10.45 -6.73
C MET A 283 -19.74 -11.95 -7.02
N ARG A 284 -20.94 -12.42 -7.40
CA ARG A 284 -21.15 -13.80 -7.87
C ARG A 284 -20.41 -14.06 -9.17
N SER A 285 -20.48 -13.15 -10.12
CA SER A 285 -19.72 -13.23 -11.38
C SER A 285 -18.22 -13.29 -11.11
N LEU A 286 -17.73 -12.47 -10.17
CA LEU A 286 -16.33 -12.46 -9.75
C LEU A 286 -15.88 -13.80 -9.13
N CYS A 287 -16.69 -14.36 -8.23
CA CYS A 287 -16.41 -15.66 -7.62
C CYS A 287 -16.37 -16.79 -8.66
N ASN A 288 -17.29 -16.78 -9.64
CA ASN A 288 -17.29 -17.75 -10.73
C ASN A 288 -16.04 -17.59 -11.62
N THR A 289 -15.67 -16.36 -11.99
CA THR A 289 -14.41 -16.08 -12.71
C THR A 289 -13.19 -16.60 -11.96
N HIS A 290 -13.11 -16.36 -10.65
CA HIS A 290 -12.01 -16.86 -9.82
C HIS A 290 -11.92 -18.39 -9.86
N GLN A 291 -13.06 -19.08 -9.70
CA GLN A 291 -13.11 -20.54 -9.75
C GLN A 291 -12.62 -21.08 -11.11
N PHE A 292 -13.02 -20.46 -12.22
CA PHE A 292 -12.55 -20.82 -13.55
C PHE A 292 -11.02 -20.75 -13.66
N PHE A 293 -10.42 -19.60 -13.32
CA PHE A 293 -8.96 -19.43 -13.41
C PHE A 293 -8.20 -20.35 -12.46
N LYS A 294 -8.71 -20.56 -11.24
CA LYS A 294 -8.11 -21.48 -10.27
C LYS A 294 -8.14 -22.93 -10.77
N ASN A 295 -9.31 -23.41 -11.19
CA ASN A 295 -9.51 -24.83 -11.54
C ASN A 295 -8.89 -25.22 -12.88
N THR A 296 -8.71 -24.25 -13.78
CA THR A 296 -7.92 -24.46 -15.01
C THR A 296 -6.41 -24.38 -14.78
N GLY A 297 -5.97 -24.01 -13.58
CA GLY A 297 -4.56 -23.93 -13.22
C GLY A 297 -3.82 -22.72 -13.80
N TYR A 298 -4.54 -21.67 -14.22
CA TYR A 298 -3.95 -20.49 -14.87
C TYR A 298 -2.80 -19.87 -14.07
N PHE A 299 -2.98 -19.73 -12.74
CA PHE A 299 -2.00 -19.14 -11.84
C PHE A 299 -0.77 -20.00 -11.55
N LYS A 300 -0.70 -21.25 -12.08
CA LYS A 300 0.53 -22.05 -12.03
C LYS A 300 1.58 -21.52 -12.99
N GLU A 301 1.15 -20.91 -14.09
CA GLU A 301 2.01 -20.43 -15.17
C GLU A 301 2.06 -18.89 -15.22
N HIS A 302 1.04 -18.21 -14.69
CA HIS A 302 0.87 -16.77 -14.80
C HIS A 302 0.83 -16.10 -13.42
N LYS A 303 1.54 -14.96 -13.29
CA LYS A 303 1.55 -14.17 -12.05
C LYS A 303 0.29 -13.33 -11.85
N SER A 304 -0.33 -12.89 -12.95
CA SER A 304 -1.55 -12.09 -12.94
C SER A 304 -2.36 -12.28 -14.22
N ILE A 305 -3.66 -12.01 -14.15
CA ILE A 305 -4.58 -12.00 -15.29
C ILE A 305 -4.53 -10.62 -15.98
N PRO A 306 -4.34 -10.54 -17.31
CA PRO A 306 -4.44 -9.29 -18.05
C PRO A 306 -5.82 -8.63 -17.95
N ASP A 307 -5.88 -7.30 -17.93
CA ASP A 307 -7.14 -6.54 -17.76
C ASP A 307 -8.23 -6.94 -18.76
N GLN A 308 -7.89 -7.06 -20.04
CA GLN A 308 -8.84 -7.46 -21.08
C GLN A 308 -9.36 -8.89 -20.84
N MET A 309 -8.46 -9.81 -20.45
CA MET A 309 -8.83 -11.20 -20.18
C MET A 309 -9.77 -11.30 -18.97
N LEU A 310 -9.49 -10.54 -17.92
CA LEU A 310 -10.39 -10.45 -16.77
C LEU A 310 -11.75 -9.87 -17.17
N SER A 311 -11.76 -8.76 -17.89
CA SER A 311 -12.98 -8.07 -18.31
C SER A 311 -13.89 -9.00 -19.11
N ASP A 312 -13.32 -9.72 -20.08
CA ASP A 312 -14.05 -10.69 -20.89
C ASP A 312 -14.55 -11.87 -20.05
N SER A 313 -13.70 -12.42 -19.18
CA SER A 313 -14.09 -13.52 -18.29
C SER A 313 -15.20 -13.11 -17.31
N LEU A 314 -15.19 -11.88 -16.80
CA LEU A 314 -16.25 -11.33 -15.95
C LEU A 314 -17.58 -11.21 -16.71
N LYS A 315 -17.59 -10.76 -17.97
CA LYS A 315 -18.81 -10.72 -18.79
C LYS A 315 -19.37 -12.12 -19.05
N ILE A 316 -18.49 -13.09 -19.28
CA ILE A 316 -18.88 -14.50 -19.46
C ILE A 316 -19.50 -15.04 -18.18
N SER A 317 -18.85 -14.83 -17.03
CA SER A 317 -19.37 -15.22 -15.72
C SER A 317 -20.69 -14.53 -15.40
N ASP A 318 -20.85 -13.25 -15.76
CA ASP A 318 -22.10 -12.50 -15.61
C ASP A 318 -23.25 -13.16 -16.38
N PHE A 319 -22.99 -13.59 -17.62
CA PHE A 319 -23.93 -14.37 -18.41
C PHE A 319 -24.25 -15.75 -17.82
N ILE A 320 -23.30 -16.37 -17.11
CA ILE A 320 -23.47 -17.69 -16.49
C ILE A 320 -24.30 -17.59 -15.21
N VAL A 321 -24.00 -16.64 -14.33
CA VAL A 321 -24.62 -16.54 -13.00
C VAL A 321 -25.97 -15.82 -12.99
N GLN A 322 -26.29 -15.09 -14.07
CA GLN A 322 -27.60 -14.43 -14.23
C GLN A 322 -28.76 -15.44 -14.33
N ASP A 323 -29.98 -14.89 -14.29
CA ASP A 323 -31.20 -15.64 -14.54
C ASP A 323 -31.15 -16.36 -15.90
N LYS A 324 -31.39 -17.68 -15.87
CA LYS A 324 -31.33 -18.55 -17.05
C LYS A 324 -32.31 -18.13 -18.14
N SER A 325 -33.43 -17.52 -17.78
CA SER A 325 -34.44 -17.03 -18.74
C SER A 325 -33.94 -15.90 -19.64
N LEU A 326 -32.93 -15.14 -19.19
CA LEU A 326 -32.38 -13.99 -19.92
C LEU A 326 -31.29 -14.38 -20.91
N ARG A 327 -30.67 -15.56 -20.73
CA ARG A 327 -29.48 -15.99 -21.48
C ARG A 327 -29.69 -15.93 -23.01
N ASN A 328 -30.83 -16.39 -23.52
CA ASN A 328 -31.09 -16.37 -24.96
C ASN A 328 -31.06 -14.96 -25.57
N ALA A 329 -31.55 -13.96 -24.85
CA ALA A 329 -31.57 -12.58 -25.33
C ALA A 329 -30.18 -11.94 -25.28
N CYS A 330 -29.38 -12.26 -24.25
CA CYS A 330 -28.05 -11.67 -24.04
C CYS A 330 -26.94 -12.34 -24.85
N TRP A 331 -27.13 -13.60 -25.27
CA TRP A 331 -26.11 -14.41 -25.90
C TRP A 331 -25.45 -13.79 -27.15
N PRO A 332 -26.20 -13.20 -28.11
CA PRO A 332 -25.58 -12.58 -29.29
C PRO A 332 -24.64 -11.42 -28.93
N ALA A 333 -25.02 -10.59 -27.95
CA ALA A 333 -24.24 -9.46 -27.50
C ALA A 333 -22.97 -9.89 -26.75
N LEU A 334 -23.05 -10.97 -25.96
CA LEU A 334 -21.88 -11.54 -25.32
C LEU A 334 -20.86 -11.98 -26.37
N LYS A 335 -21.26 -12.84 -27.32
CA LYS A 335 -20.37 -13.37 -28.38
C LYS A 335 -19.63 -12.29 -29.17
N SER A 336 -20.26 -11.13 -29.40
CA SER A 336 -19.65 -10.05 -30.16
C SER A 336 -18.73 -9.14 -29.33
N SER A 337 -18.74 -9.27 -28.00
CA SER A 337 -18.11 -8.31 -27.08
C SER A 337 -16.96 -8.88 -26.24
N VAL A 338 -16.63 -10.15 -26.41
CA VAL A 338 -15.53 -10.85 -25.72
C VAL A 338 -14.66 -11.59 -26.72
N ASP A 339 -13.40 -11.84 -26.35
CA ASP A 339 -12.51 -12.69 -27.14
C ASP A 339 -13.06 -14.12 -27.28
N SER A 340 -13.04 -14.64 -28.51
CA SER A 340 -13.65 -15.95 -28.82
C SER A 340 -12.90 -17.11 -28.17
N SER A 341 -11.58 -17.00 -28.01
CA SER A 341 -10.77 -18.06 -27.38
C SER A 341 -11.05 -18.16 -25.89
N ILE A 342 -11.20 -17.01 -25.20
CA ILE A 342 -11.60 -16.94 -23.79
C ILE A 342 -13.02 -17.51 -23.64
N LEU A 343 -13.96 -17.05 -24.46
CA LEU A 343 -15.35 -17.48 -24.41
C LEU A 343 -15.49 -19.00 -24.56
N ILE A 344 -14.82 -19.60 -25.54
CA ILE A 344 -14.87 -21.05 -25.75
C ILE A 344 -14.25 -21.80 -24.57
N SER A 345 -13.10 -21.33 -24.08
CA SER A 345 -12.38 -22.00 -23.00
C SER A 345 -13.18 -21.99 -21.69
N GLN A 346 -13.77 -20.83 -21.35
CA GLN A 346 -14.60 -20.71 -20.15
C GLN A 346 -15.91 -21.46 -20.31
N MET A 347 -16.63 -21.32 -21.44
CA MET A 347 -17.85 -22.10 -21.67
C MET A 347 -17.59 -23.62 -21.63
N ALA A 348 -16.43 -24.08 -22.14
CA ALA A 348 -16.02 -25.49 -22.11
C ALA A 348 -15.84 -26.03 -20.68
N TYR A 349 -15.41 -25.18 -19.76
CA TYR A 349 -15.31 -25.49 -18.33
C TYR A 349 -16.71 -25.44 -17.68
N GLU A 350 -17.47 -24.39 -17.94
CA GLU A 350 -18.73 -24.08 -17.24
C GLU A 350 -19.87 -25.03 -17.59
N PHE A 351 -19.98 -25.51 -18.84
CA PHE A 351 -21.04 -26.47 -19.19
C PHE A 351 -20.93 -27.80 -18.43
N ARG A 352 -19.71 -28.15 -17.98
CA ARG A 352 -19.48 -29.36 -17.16
C ARG A 352 -20.09 -29.20 -15.77
N CYS A 353 -20.23 -27.96 -15.30
CA CYS A 353 -20.83 -27.61 -14.02
C CYS A 353 -22.33 -27.30 -14.16
N ASP A 354 -22.75 -26.59 -15.22
CA ASP A 354 -24.14 -26.29 -15.55
C ASP A 354 -24.51 -26.82 -16.95
N PRO A 355 -25.10 -28.03 -17.05
CA PRO A 355 -25.48 -28.63 -18.34
C PRO A 355 -26.45 -27.80 -19.19
N SER A 356 -27.16 -26.82 -18.59
CA SER A 356 -28.02 -25.91 -19.35
C SER A 356 -27.25 -24.98 -20.29
N LEU A 357 -25.92 -24.92 -20.16
CA LEU A 357 -25.04 -24.15 -21.05
C LEU A 357 -24.66 -24.91 -22.33
N LEU A 358 -25.03 -26.19 -22.46
CA LEU A 358 -24.59 -27.06 -23.55
C LEU A 358 -24.93 -26.52 -24.94
N SER A 359 -26.14 -25.96 -25.14
CA SER A 359 -26.57 -25.43 -26.44
C SER A 359 -25.67 -24.29 -26.91
N TYR A 360 -25.28 -23.39 -26.00
CA TYR A 360 -24.39 -22.27 -26.30
C TYR A 360 -22.97 -22.75 -26.62
N PHE A 361 -22.47 -23.75 -25.89
CA PHE A 361 -21.16 -24.33 -26.17
C PHE A 361 -21.12 -25.04 -27.53
N VAL A 362 -22.14 -25.83 -27.87
CA VAL A 362 -22.26 -26.50 -29.17
C VAL A 362 -22.26 -25.46 -30.30
N GLU A 363 -23.02 -24.38 -30.16
CA GLU A 363 -23.06 -23.30 -31.16
C GLU A 363 -21.66 -22.68 -31.38
N LEU A 364 -20.90 -22.39 -30.32
CA LEU A 364 -19.54 -21.86 -30.43
C LEU A 364 -18.60 -22.80 -31.19
N THR A 365 -18.62 -24.10 -30.83
CA THR A 365 -17.75 -25.09 -31.47
C THR A 365 -18.07 -25.27 -32.95
N GLN A 366 -19.36 -25.24 -33.33
CA GLN A 366 -19.78 -25.30 -34.73
C GLN A 366 -19.33 -24.05 -35.50
N SER A 367 -19.42 -22.87 -34.89
CA SER A 367 -18.98 -21.61 -35.50
C SER A 367 -17.48 -21.62 -35.78
N GLU A 368 -16.65 -22.02 -34.81
CA GLU A 368 -15.19 -22.10 -35.01
C GLU A 368 -14.78 -23.19 -36.00
N LEU A 369 -15.43 -24.35 -35.97
CA LEU A 369 -15.16 -25.42 -36.94
C LEU A 369 -15.44 -24.93 -38.37
N SER A 370 -16.50 -24.15 -38.55
CA SER A 370 -16.84 -23.54 -39.85
C SER A 370 -15.79 -22.53 -40.30
N LYS A 371 -15.26 -21.69 -39.39
CA LYS A 371 -14.17 -20.75 -39.69
C LYS A 371 -12.89 -21.48 -40.10
N LEU A 372 -12.51 -22.54 -39.39
CA LEU A 372 -11.34 -23.35 -39.71
C LEU A 372 -11.48 -24.03 -41.09
N GLN A 373 -12.67 -24.54 -41.40
CA GLN A 373 -12.96 -25.12 -42.72
C GLN A 373 -12.84 -24.07 -43.83
N LEU A 374 -13.37 -22.86 -43.64
CA LEU A 374 -13.23 -21.75 -44.59
C LEU A 374 -11.78 -21.31 -44.78
N GLN A 375 -10.99 -21.23 -43.70
CA GLN A 375 -9.56 -20.93 -43.79
C GLN A 375 -8.79 -22.01 -44.53
N SER A 376 -9.13 -23.29 -44.33
CA SER A 376 -8.51 -24.39 -45.07
C SER A 376 -8.84 -24.35 -46.56
N ALA A 377 -10.08 -23.99 -46.93
CA ALA A 377 -10.51 -23.82 -48.31
C ALA A 377 -9.86 -22.60 -48.99
N ALA A 378 -9.69 -21.49 -48.25
CA ALA A 378 -8.98 -20.31 -48.76
C ALA A 378 -7.49 -20.59 -49.00
N ARG A 379 -6.83 -21.31 -48.08
CA ARG A 379 -5.42 -21.72 -48.23
C ARG A 379 -5.19 -22.71 -49.38
N SER A 380 -6.17 -23.58 -49.70
CA SER A 380 -6.07 -24.42 -50.90
C SER A 380 -6.14 -23.62 -52.20
N ILE A 381 -6.94 -22.54 -52.23
CA ILE A 381 -7.07 -21.68 -53.43
C ILE A 381 -5.81 -20.83 -53.65
N ASP A 382 -5.15 -20.38 -52.58
CA ASP A 382 -3.87 -19.64 -52.70
C ASP A 382 -2.68 -20.55 -53.07
N ALA A 383 -2.73 -21.84 -52.69
CA ALA A 383 -1.74 -22.83 -53.12
C ALA A 383 -1.88 -23.20 -54.61
N ASP A 384 -3.11 -23.15 -55.15
CA ASP A 384 -3.38 -23.43 -56.57
C ASP A 384 -2.90 -22.33 -57.54
N ASN A 385 -2.40 -21.19 -57.03
CA ASN A 385 -1.78 -20.13 -57.84
C ASN A 385 -0.25 -20.21 -57.96
N LYS A 386 0.39 -21.26 -57.42
CA LYS A 386 1.77 -21.63 -57.77
C LYS A 386 1.86 -23.12 -58.09
N GLU A 387 2.08 -23.36 -59.38
CA GLU A 387 2.46 -24.62 -60.04
C GLU A 387 1.35 -25.61 -60.39
N CYS A 388 1.02 -25.59 -61.68
CA CYS A 388 0.46 -26.70 -62.43
C CYS A 388 1.45 -27.89 -62.48
N SER A 389 0.89 -29.11 -62.36
CA SER A 389 1.47 -30.43 -62.67
C SER A 389 2.17 -31.20 -61.54
N SER A 390 1.45 -32.14 -60.90
CA SER A 390 1.64 -33.60 -61.14
C SER A 390 0.84 -34.50 -60.16
N THR A 391 -0.14 -35.21 -60.73
CA THR A 391 -0.49 -36.64 -60.52
C THR A 391 -0.75 -37.23 -59.11
N THR A 392 -2.02 -37.66 -58.94
CA THR A 392 -2.51 -38.95 -58.37
C THR A 392 -1.97 -39.41 -57.01
N HIS A 393 -2.85 -39.42 -56.00
CA HIS A 393 -3.25 -40.64 -55.25
C HIS A 393 -4.26 -40.30 -54.14
N ARG A 394 -5.57 -40.38 -54.40
CA ARG A 394 -6.54 -40.66 -53.34
C ARG A 394 -7.90 -41.19 -53.79
N ASP A 395 -7.95 -41.98 -54.86
CA ASP A 395 -9.04 -42.92 -55.06
C ASP A 395 -8.67 -44.27 -54.43
N LYS A 396 -9.09 -44.43 -53.17
CA LYS A 396 -9.42 -45.71 -52.53
C LYS A 396 -9.86 -45.36 -51.11
N TYR A 397 -11.17 -45.39 -50.88
CA TYR A 397 -11.82 -46.11 -49.77
C TYR A 397 -13.26 -45.62 -49.60
N THR A 398 -14.13 -45.97 -50.53
CA THR A 398 -15.55 -46.23 -50.24
C THR A 398 -16.11 -47.17 -51.29
N ALA A 399 -16.11 -48.48 -51.01
CA ALA A 399 -17.09 -49.43 -51.57
C ALA A 399 -16.99 -50.80 -50.87
N ARG A 400 -17.90 -51.04 -49.92
CA ARG A 400 -18.90 -52.13 -49.92
C ARG A 400 -19.20 -52.66 -48.52
N LYS A 401 -20.43 -52.36 -48.07
CA LYS A 401 -21.17 -53.14 -47.08
C LYS A 401 -21.65 -54.46 -47.72
N SER A 402 -21.48 -55.56 -47.01
CA SER A 402 -22.35 -56.75 -47.06
C SER A 402 -21.99 -57.74 -45.93
N SER A 403 -22.86 -57.89 -44.94
CA SER A 403 -22.96 -59.08 -44.07
C SER A 403 -23.56 -60.26 -44.88
N PRO A 404 -23.64 -61.54 -44.42
CA PRO A 404 -23.44 -62.12 -43.07
C PRO A 404 -22.74 -63.52 -43.02
N SER A 405 -22.72 -64.08 -41.81
CA SER A 405 -22.87 -65.51 -41.40
C SER A 405 -21.70 -66.53 -41.43
N THR A 406 -21.52 -67.10 -40.23
CA THR A 406 -21.38 -68.51 -39.83
C THR A 406 -20.02 -69.23 -39.83
N THR A 407 -19.75 -69.75 -38.62
CA THR A 407 -19.19 -71.06 -38.23
C THR A 407 -17.68 -71.32 -38.28
N ASP A 408 -17.19 -71.51 -37.05
CA ASP A 408 -16.51 -72.71 -36.52
C ASP A 408 -14.97 -72.78 -36.45
N ARG A 409 -14.54 -73.21 -35.25
CA ARG A 409 -13.32 -73.94 -34.86
C ARG A 409 -11.98 -73.24 -35.14
N GLY A 410 -11.04 -73.18 -34.21
CA GLY A 410 -10.87 -73.82 -32.92
C GLY A 410 -9.39 -73.72 -32.51
N LEU A 411 -9.16 -74.00 -31.22
CA LEU A 411 -7.90 -73.98 -30.45
C LEU A 411 -7.40 -72.61 -30.00
#